data_AF-A0A7I9VDC1-F1
#
_entry.id   AF-A0A7I9VDC1-F1
#
_cell.length_a   1.000
_cell.length_b   1.000
_cell.length_c   1.000
_cell.angle_alpha   90.00
_cell.angle_beta   90.00
_cell.angle_gamma   90.00
#
_symmetry.space_group_name_H-M   'P 1'
#
loop_
_entity.id
_entity.type
_entity.pdbx_description
1 polymer ?
#
loop_
_entity_poly.entity_id
_entity_poly.type
_entity_poly.pdbx_seq_one_letter_code
_entity_poly.pdbx_strand_id
1 'polypeptide(L)'
;MTVSSETAVVGRQARSAESAARIDKGIGRLWPLRGDNLQLVRYFYDTEFIEDGTTIDLVSIGVVAEDGREFYAVSTEFDPGRAGRWVRTNVLDKLPSPSNKAWRSRRAIRDDVYEFLTAGDGPVELWAWVAAYDHVVLCQLWGPMTELPRDLPRFTRELKQHWEDAGSPELPPLPRDAHDALADARHNLNKWLSIEAARRDGAHAG
;
A
#
# COMPACT_ATOMS: atom_id res chain seq x y z
N MET A 1 -45.06 -19.48 68.46
CA MET A 1 -46.33 -19.06 67.83
C MET A 1 -46.10 -18.95 66.33
N THR A 2 -46.77 -19.84 65.61
CA THR A 2 -46.94 -19.98 64.15
C THR A 2 -47.72 -18.81 63.56
N VAL A 3 -47.43 -18.40 62.30
CA VAL A 3 -48.28 -18.37 61.07
C VAL A 3 -47.34 -17.98 59.89
N SER A 4 -46.91 -18.88 59.00
CA SER A 4 -47.48 -19.25 57.68
C SER A 4 -47.78 -18.10 56.70
N SER A 5 -47.09 -18.10 55.56
CA SER A 5 -47.71 -17.81 54.26
C SER A 5 -46.98 -18.57 53.14
N GLU A 6 -47.75 -19.37 52.40
CA GLU A 6 -47.39 -20.12 51.20
C GLU A 6 -47.24 -19.18 49.99
N THR A 7 -46.35 -19.50 49.05
CA THR A 7 -46.78 -19.92 47.70
C THR A 7 -45.65 -20.64 46.96
N ALA A 8 -46.00 -21.79 46.39
CA ALA A 8 -45.15 -22.64 45.56
C ALA A 8 -44.90 -22.02 44.17
N VAL A 9 -43.90 -22.55 43.45
CA VAL A 9 -44.06 -23.20 42.12
C VAL A 9 -42.70 -23.36 41.40
N VAL A 10 -42.33 -24.64 41.22
CA VAL A 10 -41.75 -25.27 40.02
C VAL A 10 -40.29 -24.97 39.62
N GLY A 11 -39.46 -25.99 39.88
CA GLY A 11 -39.02 -26.90 38.81
C GLY A 11 -38.09 -26.30 37.75
N ARG A 12 -36.78 -26.39 38.02
CA ARG A 12 -35.72 -26.16 37.04
C ARG A 12 -35.65 -27.39 36.13
N GLN A 13 -36.21 -27.29 34.92
CA GLN A 13 -36.10 -28.31 33.88
C GLN A 13 -35.47 -27.72 32.62
N ALA A 14 -34.61 -28.54 32.01
CA ALA A 14 -33.69 -28.24 30.93
C ALA A 14 -34.36 -27.73 29.64
N ARG A 15 -33.68 -26.81 28.95
CA ARG A 15 -33.83 -26.59 27.49
C ARG A 15 -32.48 -26.96 26.88
N SER A 16 -32.36 -28.16 26.33
CA SER A 16 -32.70 -28.51 24.93
C SER A 16 -31.75 -27.84 23.94
N ALA A 17 -30.83 -28.66 23.43
CA ALA A 17 -29.90 -28.36 22.35
C ALA A 17 -30.66 -28.22 21.01
N GLU A 18 -31.27 -27.07 20.77
CA GLU A 18 -31.80 -26.67 19.47
C GLU A 18 -31.65 -25.15 19.33
N SER A 19 -30.46 -24.67 18.96
CA SER A 19 -30.28 -23.27 18.56
C SER A 19 -29.08 -23.03 17.62
N ALA A 20 -28.63 -24.05 16.89
CA ALA A 20 -27.46 -23.96 16.01
C ALA A 20 -27.79 -24.19 14.51
N ALA A 21 -29.05 -24.07 14.11
CA ALA A 21 -29.45 -24.29 12.72
C ALA A 21 -30.48 -23.24 12.29
N ARG A 22 -30.06 -21.99 12.04
CA ARG A 22 -30.89 -20.97 11.38
C ARG A 22 -30.14 -19.70 10.95
N ILE A 23 -29.01 -19.83 10.26
CA ILE A 23 -28.49 -18.72 9.44
C ILE A 23 -27.81 -19.27 8.18
N ASP A 24 -28.56 -20.01 7.36
CA ASP A 24 -28.12 -20.42 6.03
C ASP A 24 -29.28 -20.33 5.03
N LYS A 25 -29.77 -19.10 4.80
CA LYS A 25 -30.57 -18.74 3.62
C LYS A 25 -30.42 -17.25 3.35
N GLY A 26 -29.60 -16.89 2.37
CA GLY A 26 -29.80 -15.64 1.64
C GLY A 26 -28.57 -14.76 1.38
N ILE A 27 -27.53 -15.27 0.72
CA ILE A 27 -26.71 -14.45 -0.19
C ILE A 27 -26.32 -15.28 -1.42
N GLY A 28 -27.31 -15.87 -2.07
CA GLY A 28 -27.16 -16.42 -3.42
C GLY A 28 -27.35 -15.30 -4.45
N ARG A 29 -26.24 -14.64 -4.82
CA ARG A 29 -25.96 -13.91 -6.08
C ARG A 29 -24.97 -12.77 -5.82
N LEU A 30 -23.68 -13.07 -5.79
CA LEU A 30 -22.66 -12.05 -6.05
C LEU A 30 -21.52 -12.71 -6.84
N TRP A 31 -21.36 -12.23 -8.07
CA TRP A 31 -20.27 -12.45 -9.01
C TRP A 31 -20.17 -13.81 -9.71
N PRO A 32 -20.15 -13.87 -11.06
CA PRO A 32 -19.81 -15.11 -11.75
C PRO A 32 -18.33 -15.41 -11.51
N LEU A 33 -18.05 -16.57 -10.92
CA LEU A 33 -16.78 -17.26 -11.02
C LEU A 33 -16.58 -17.65 -12.50
N ARG A 34 -16.11 -16.71 -13.31
CA ARG A 34 -15.45 -17.01 -14.59
C ARG A 34 -13.96 -17.00 -14.34
N GLY A 35 -13.32 -18.09 -14.72
CA GLY A 35 -11.88 -18.27 -14.67
C GLY A 35 -11.17 -17.42 -15.72
N ASP A 36 -11.03 -16.14 -15.44
CA ASP A 36 -10.01 -15.30 -16.03
C ASP A 36 -8.96 -15.11 -14.92
N ASN A 37 -7.78 -15.71 -15.07
CA ASN A 37 -6.62 -15.43 -14.22
C ASN A 37 -6.18 -13.98 -14.47
N LEU A 38 -6.97 -13.01 -14.02
CA LEU A 38 -6.54 -11.62 -13.94
C LEU A 38 -5.43 -11.59 -12.89
N GLN A 39 -4.20 -11.60 -13.35
CA GLN A 39 -3.03 -11.45 -12.49
C GLN A 39 -3.15 -10.08 -11.83
N LEU A 40 -3.44 -10.07 -10.53
CA LEU A 40 -3.39 -8.89 -9.72
C LEU A 40 -1.95 -8.34 -9.77
N VAL A 41 -1.77 -7.08 -10.16
CA VAL A 41 -0.44 -6.47 -10.26
C VAL A 41 -0.24 -5.53 -9.08
N ARG A 42 0.68 -5.90 -8.18
CA ARG A 42 1.14 -5.03 -7.09
C ARG A 42 2.24 -4.12 -7.59
N TYR A 43 2.16 -2.86 -7.19
CA TYR A 43 3.15 -1.83 -7.49
C TYR A 43 3.72 -1.30 -6.18
N PHE A 44 5.03 -1.46 -6.02
CA PHE A 44 5.81 -0.96 -4.91
C PHE A 44 6.43 0.36 -5.33
N TYR A 45 6.19 1.43 -4.59
CA TYR A 45 6.72 2.73 -4.95
C TYR A 45 7.31 3.46 -3.76
N ASP A 46 8.06 4.51 -4.09
CA ASP A 46 8.66 5.44 -3.16
C ASP A 46 8.77 6.81 -3.86
N THR A 47 8.71 7.89 -3.09
CA THR A 47 8.87 9.24 -3.59
C THR A 47 9.82 10.05 -2.74
N GLU A 48 10.63 10.86 -3.41
CA GLU A 48 11.42 11.89 -2.75
C GLU A 48 10.76 13.24 -2.98
N PHE A 49 10.73 14.08 -1.95
CA PHE A 49 10.05 15.36 -1.99
C PHE A 49 10.65 16.39 -1.03
N ILE A 50 10.31 17.66 -1.27
CA ILE A 50 10.55 18.76 -0.34
C ILE A 50 9.20 19.11 0.30
N GLU A 51 9.07 18.89 1.60
CA GLU A 51 7.89 19.27 2.38
C GLU A 51 8.21 20.37 3.39
N ASP A 52 7.22 21.21 3.68
CA ASP A 52 7.34 22.33 4.63
C ASP A 52 6.18 22.44 5.63
N GLY A 53 5.48 21.32 5.87
CA GLY A 53 4.26 21.27 6.68
C GLY A 53 3.02 21.88 6.02
N THR A 54 3.14 22.44 4.80
CA THR A 54 2.02 23.00 4.04
C THR A 54 1.89 22.36 2.66
N THR A 55 3.01 22.20 1.96
CA THR A 55 3.11 21.66 0.61
C THR A 55 4.05 20.47 0.55
N ILE A 56 3.87 19.63 -0.46
CA ILE A 56 4.77 18.52 -0.77
C ILE A 56 5.18 18.67 -2.23
N ASP A 57 6.43 19.05 -2.47
CA ASP A 57 6.98 19.30 -3.79
C ASP A 57 7.77 18.07 -4.27
N LEU A 58 7.25 17.38 -5.29
CA LEU A 58 7.83 16.13 -5.78
C LEU A 58 9.21 16.36 -6.39
N VAL A 59 10.22 15.70 -5.85
CA VAL A 59 11.57 15.62 -6.45
C VAL A 59 11.64 14.44 -7.41
N SER A 60 11.34 13.22 -6.97
CA SER A 60 11.39 12.03 -7.82
C SER A 60 10.40 10.96 -7.37
N ILE A 61 10.11 10.02 -8.27
CA ILE A 61 9.26 8.86 -8.03
C ILE A 61 9.88 7.62 -8.66
N GLY A 62 9.94 6.53 -7.88
CA GLY A 62 10.30 5.20 -8.35
C GLY A 62 9.13 4.24 -8.16
N VAL A 63 8.85 3.40 -9.14
CA VAL A 63 7.79 2.38 -9.09
C VAL A 63 8.32 1.07 -9.64
N VAL A 64 8.07 -0.03 -8.93
CA VAL A 64 8.42 -1.40 -9.32
C VAL A 64 7.16 -2.25 -9.28
N ALA A 65 6.83 -2.88 -10.40
CA ALA A 65 5.76 -3.84 -10.47
C ALA A 65 6.24 -5.23 -10.02
N GLU A 66 5.33 -6.02 -9.44
CA GLU A 66 5.56 -7.43 -9.10
C GLU A 66 6.05 -8.28 -10.29
N ASP A 67 5.68 -7.91 -11.52
CA ASP A 67 6.09 -8.56 -12.76
C ASP A 67 7.50 -8.18 -13.25
N GLY A 68 8.21 -7.30 -12.52
CA GLY A 68 9.58 -6.87 -12.80
C GLY A 68 9.70 -5.63 -13.68
N ARG A 69 8.59 -5.02 -14.13
CA ARG A 69 8.65 -3.70 -14.78
C ARG A 69 9.06 -2.63 -13.78
N GLU A 70 9.77 -1.61 -14.27
CA GLU A 70 10.25 -0.50 -13.46
C GLU A 70 9.97 0.84 -14.14
N PHE A 71 9.67 1.86 -13.33
CA PHE A 71 9.51 3.24 -13.74
C PHE A 71 10.28 4.15 -12.78
N TYR A 72 10.96 5.15 -13.33
CA TYR A 72 11.63 6.17 -12.55
C TYR A 72 11.62 7.51 -13.29
N ALA A 73 11.31 8.57 -12.56
CA ALA A 73 11.37 9.93 -13.06
C ALA A 73 11.75 10.93 -11.96
N VAL A 74 12.37 12.02 -12.40
CA VAL A 74 12.73 13.18 -11.57
C VAL A 74 11.98 14.39 -12.12
N SER A 75 11.28 15.11 -11.26
CA SER A 75 10.55 16.32 -11.61
C SER A 75 11.51 17.42 -12.01
N THR A 76 11.25 18.11 -13.13
CA THR A 76 11.96 19.34 -13.51
C THR A 76 11.38 20.59 -12.83
N GLU A 77 10.35 20.45 -12.01
CA GLU A 77 9.53 21.56 -11.53
C GLU A 77 9.69 21.87 -10.04
N PHE A 78 10.40 21.03 -9.27
CA PHE A 78 10.67 21.32 -7.87
C PHE A 78 11.70 22.44 -7.72
N ASP A 79 11.62 23.21 -6.63
CA ASP A 79 12.61 24.23 -6.31
C ASP A 79 13.72 23.67 -5.40
N PRO A 80 14.94 23.36 -5.91
CA PRO A 80 16.05 22.89 -5.08
C PRO A 80 16.51 23.93 -4.06
N GLY A 81 16.15 25.21 -4.20
CA GLY A 81 16.40 26.27 -3.23
C GLY A 81 15.67 26.05 -1.90
N ARG A 82 14.49 25.42 -1.93
CA ARG A 82 13.67 25.13 -0.74
C ARG A 82 14.16 23.91 0.05
N ALA A 83 15.03 23.09 -0.51
CA ALA A 83 15.53 21.90 0.15
C ALA A 83 16.33 22.24 1.43
N GLY A 84 15.94 21.62 2.55
CA GLY A 84 16.72 21.61 3.78
C GLY A 84 18.03 20.84 3.64
N ARG A 85 18.94 20.97 4.62
CA ARG A 85 20.26 20.32 4.59
C ARG A 85 20.16 18.81 4.37
N TRP A 86 19.21 18.15 5.02
CA TRP A 86 19.04 16.71 4.93
C TRP A 86 18.69 16.26 3.50
N VAL A 87 17.71 16.91 2.85
CA VAL A 87 17.29 16.59 1.47
C VAL A 87 18.43 16.85 0.49
N ARG A 88 19.20 17.93 0.66
CA ARG A 88 20.35 18.20 -0.21
C ARG A 88 21.36 17.04 -0.19
N THR A 89 21.81 16.66 1.00
CA THR A 89 22.86 15.65 1.17
C THR A 89 22.39 14.23 0.85
N ASN A 90 21.14 13.90 1.17
CA ASN A 90 20.66 12.53 1.04
C ASN A 90 19.88 12.27 -0.25
N VAL A 91 19.29 13.28 -0.87
CA VAL A 91 18.44 13.10 -2.05
C VAL A 91 19.06 13.76 -3.27
N LEU A 92 19.28 15.08 -3.21
CA LEU A 92 19.65 15.85 -4.41
C LEU A 92 21.02 15.44 -4.98
N ASP A 93 21.98 15.11 -4.11
CA ASP A 93 23.31 14.66 -4.51
C ASP A 93 23.31 13.29 -5.22
N LYS A 94 22.21 12.53 -5.14
CA LYS A 94 22.03 11.23 -5.79
C LYS A 94 21.30 11.31 -7.13
N LEU A 95 20.71 12.46 -7.45
CA LEU A 95 19.95 12.62 -8.69
C LEU A 95 20.83 12.41 -9.92
N PRO A 96 20.27 11.86 -11.00
CA PRO A 96 21.01 11.63 -12.23
C PRO A 96 21.47 12.96 -12.85
N SER A 97 22.49 12.88 -13.70
CA SER A 97 22.96 14.02 -14.51
C SER A 97 21.77 14.77 -15.17
N PRO A 98 21.78 16.12 -15.24
CA PRO A 98 20.69 16.90 -15.84
C PRO A 98 20.35 16.55 -17.29
N SER A 99 21.24 15.87 -18.03
CA SER A 99 20.99 15.39 -19.39
C SER A 99 20.27 14.04 -19.45
N ASN A 100 20.04 13.39 -18.31
CA ASN A 100 19.36 12.10 -18.22
C ASN A 100 17.87 12.25 -18.58
N LYS A 101 17.33 11.29 -19.33
CA LYS A 101 15.92 11.26 -19.76
C LYS A 101 14.92 11.00 -18.61
N ALA A 102 15.40 10.68 -17.42
CA ALA A 102 14.59 10.58 -16.21
C ALA A 102 14.00 11.93 -15.79
N TRP A 103 14.66 13.05 -16.14
CA TRP A 103 14.16 14.39 -15.89
C TRP A 103 12.93 14.67 -16.77
N ARG A 104 11.78 14.91 -16.14
CA ARG A 104 10.48 15.09 -16.79
C ARG A 104 9.64 16.16 -16.09
N SER A 105 8.75 16.82 -16.84
CA SER A 105 7.72 17.68 -16.25
C SER A 105 6.75 16.84 -15.43
N ARG A 106 6.10 17.44 -14.42
CA ARG A 106 5.07 16.77 -13.62
C ARG A 106 3.93 16.24 -14.48
N ARG A 107 3.59 16.96 -15.57
CA ARG A 107 2.61 16.50 -16.55
C ARG A 107 3.06 15.21 -17.26
N ALA A 108 4.32 15.14 -17.69
CA ALA A 108 4.84 13.92 -18.31
C ALA A 108 4.87 12.77 -17.28
N ILE A 109 5.38 13.02 -16.06
CA ILE A 109 5.38 12.02 -14.97
C ILE A 109 3.97 11.48 -14.71
N ARG A 110 2.96 12.37 -14.63
CA ARG A 110 1.55 11.98 -14.47
C ARG A 110 1.08 11.03 -15.57
N ASP A 111 1.37 11.37 -16.83
CA ASP A 111 0.92 10.58 -17.98
C ASP A 111 1.65 9.23 -18.03
N ASP A 112 2.97 9.23 -17.81
CA ASP A 112 3.81 8.03 -17.83
C ASP A 112 3.50 7.07 -16.67
N VAL A 113 3.30 7.59 -15.45
CA VAL A 113 2.99 6.75 -14.29
C VAL A 113 1.59 6.14 -14.42
N TYR A 114 0.63 6.88 -15.00
CA TYR A 114 -0.69 6.33 -15.29
C TYR A 114 -0.59 5.18 -16.28
N GLU A 115 0.12 5.37 -17.40
CA GLU A 115 0.34 4.33 -18.41
C GLU A 115 1.03 3.11 -17.78
N PHE A 116 2.07 3.34 -16.97
CA PHE A 116 2.80 2.27 -16.30
C PHE A 116 1.93 1.44 -15.34
N LEU A 117 1.13 2.11 -14.49
CA LEU A 117 0.26 1.46 -13.50
C LEU A 117 -0.91 0.71 -14.15
N THR A 118 -1.38 1.19 -15.31
CA THR A 118 -2.55 0.64 -16.02
C THR A 118 -2.20 -0.29 -17.18
N ALA A 119 -0.91 -0.57 -17.42
CA ALA A 119 -0.48 -1.46 -18.50
C ALA A 119 -0.82 -2.95 -18.27
N GLY A 120 -1.20 -3.34 -17.05
CA GLY A 120 -1.62 -4.71 -16.72
C GLY A 120 -3.14 -4.90 -16.81
N ASP A 121 -3.58 -6.13 -17.06
CA ASP A 121 -5.01 -6.48 -17.23
C ASP A 121 -5.80 -6.57 -15.90
N GLY A 122 -5.12 -6.41 -14.75
CA GLY A 122 -5.69 -6.57 -13.41
C GLY A 122 -5.90 -5.25 -12.66
N PRO A 123 -6.61 -5.27 -11.52
CA PRO A 123 -6.73 -4.09 -10.66
C PRO A 123 -5.38 -3.67 -10.09
N VAL A 124 -5.17 -2.36 -9.95
CA VAL A 124 -3.94 -1.76 -9.40
C VAL A 124 -3.94 -1.86 -7.87
N GLU A 125 -2.90 -2.48 -7.31
CA GLU A 125 -2.58 -2.36 -5.88
C GLU A 125 -1.33 -1.51 -5.67
N LEU A 126 -1.48 -0.39 -4.97
CA LEU A 126 -0.34 0.44 -4.57
C LEU A 126 0.16 0.01 -3.18
N TRP A 127 1.47 -0.14 -3.05
CA TRP A 127 2.18 -0.48 -1.83
C TRP A 127 3.37 0.46 -1.64
N ALA A 128 3.54 1.01 -0.43
CA ALA A 128 4.73 1.75 -0.05
C ALA A 128 5.00 1.58 1.45
N TRP A 129 6.20 1.95 1.89
CA TRP A 129 6.63 1.83 3.28
C TRP A 129 6.52 3.18 3.99
N VAL A 130 5.61 3.30 4.96
CA VAL A 130 5.25 4.57 5.61
C VAL A 130 4.69 5.59 4.60
N ALA A 131 3.64 5.16 3.90
CA ALA A 131 3.22 5.68 2.60
C ALA A 131 2.44 7.00 2.61
N ALA A 132 2.24 7.64 3.76
CA ALA A 132 1.24 8.70 3.88
C ALA A 132 1.54 9.90 2.96
N TYR A 133 2.75 10.42 3.01
CA TYR A 133 3.17 11.56 2.17
C TYR A 133 3.34 11.13 0.71
N ASP A 134 3.87 9.92 0.47
CA ASP A 134 4.02 9.35 -0.86
C ASP A 134 2.69 9.24 -1.61
N HIS A 135 1.63 8.81 -0.90
CA HIS A 135 0.30 8.73 -1.49
C HIS A 135 -0.24 10.11 -1.87
N VAL A 136 -0.05 11.11 -1.01
CA VAL A 136 -0.49 12.48 -1.28
C VAL A 136 0.24 13.04 -2.50
N VAL A 137 1.58 12.95 -2.54
CA VAL A 137 2.36 13.56 -3.62
C VAL A 137 2.15 12.86 -4.97
N LEU A 138 1.97 11.54 -4.97
CA LEU A 138 1.53 10.77 -6.15
C LEU A 138 0.19 11.31 -6.65
N CYS A 139 -0.84 11.38 -5.79
CA CYS A 139 -2.17 11.82 -6.20
C CYS A 139 -2.19 13.29 -6.67
N GLN A 140 -1.35 14.14 -6.09
CA GLN A 140 -1.19 15.54 -6.49
C GLN A 140 -0.61 15.73 -7.90
N LEU A 141 -0.13 14.67 -8.58
CA LEU A 141 0.15 14.73 -10.02
C LEU A 141 -1.11 15.02 -10.85
N TRP A 142 -2.30 14.63 -10.37
CA TRP A 142 -3.59 14.93 -11.00
C TRP A 142 -4.29 16.16 -10.40
N GLY A 143 -3.74 16.75 -9.34
CA GLY A 143 -4.35 17.87 -8.63
C GLY A 143 -5.21 17.41 -7.46
N PRO A 144 -6.46 17.91 -7.30
CA PRO A 144 -7.32 17.49 -6.20
C PRO A 144 -7.77 16.03 -6.38
N MET A 145 -8.10 15.35 -5.28
CA MET A 145 -8.49 13.94 -5.29
C MET A 145 -9.70 13.61 -6.20
N THR A 146 -10.51 14.61 -6.55
CA THR A 146 -11.62 14.48 -7.51
C THR A 146 -11.16 14.19 -8.94
N GLU A 147 -9.94 14.59 -9.29
CA GLU A 147 -9.35 14.41 -10.62
C GLU A 147 -8.50 13.12 -10.73
N LEU A 148 -8.32 12.38 -9.63
CA LEU A 148 -7.61 11.11 -9.66
C LEU A 148 -8.36 10.12 -10.58
N PRO A 149 -7.69 9.46 -11.56
CA PRO A 149 -8.33 8.52 -12.46
C PRO A 149 -9.08 7.40 -11.70
N ARG A 150 -10.24 6.98 -12.21
CA ARG A 150 -11.08 5.97 -11.53
C ARG A 150 -10.42 4.61 -11.38
N ASP A 151 -9.49 4.29 -12.27
CA ASP A 151 -8.77 3.02 -12.29
C ASP A 151 -7.70 2.94 -11.18
N LEU A 152 -7.29 4.07 -10.60
CA LEU A 152 -6.31 4.11 -9.52
C LEU A 152 -6.97 4.01 -8.12
N PRO A 153 -6.38 3.26 -7.18
CA PRO A 153 -6.93 3.16 -5.82
C PRO A 153 -6.80 4.49 -5.07
N ARG A 154 -7.77 4.78 -4.18
CA ARG A 154 -7.79 5.98 -3.31
C ARG A 154 -7.01 5.81 -2.01
N PHE A 155 -6.20 4.75 -1.93
CA PHE A 155 -5.36 4.46 -0.80
C PHE A 155 -4.13 3.69 -1.29
N THR A 156 -3.04 3.83 -0.53
CA THR A 156 -1.87 2.97 -0.64
C THR A 156 -1.90 1.99 0.53
N ARG A 157 -1.61 0.72 0.25
CA ARG A 157 -1.44 -0.30 1.30
C ARG A 157 -0.11 -0.07 2.00
N GLU A 158 -0.14 -0.13 3.32
CA GLU A 158 1.00 0.19 4.17
C GLU A 158 1.87 -1.06 4.39
N LEU A 159 3.05 -1.07 3.77
CA LEU A 159 3.96 -2.21 3.82
C LEU A 159 4.56 -2.40 5.22
N LYS A 160 4.78 -1.33 5.98
CA LYS A 160 5.28 -1.43 7.36
C LYS A 160 4.25 -2.08 8.27
N GLN A 161 2.98 -1.75 8.10
CA GLN A 161 1.89 -2.38 8.82
C GLN A 161 1.81 -3.88 8.46
N HIS A 162 1.91 -4.22 7.17
CA HIS A 162 1.95 -5.62 6.73
C HIS A 162 3.12 -6.41 7.34
N TRP A 163 4.27 -5.76 7.52
CA TRP A 163 5.43 -6.34 8.22
C TRP A 163 5.16 -6.57 9.71
N GLU A 164 4.56 -5.60 10.41
CA GLU A 164 4.20 -5.73 11.83
C GLU A 164 3.15 -6.84 12.04
N ASP A 165 2.14 -6.90 11.19
CA ASP A 165 1.09 -7.92 11.20
C ASP A 165 1.64 -9.34 10.96
N ALA A 166 2.77 -9.45 10.26
CA ALA A 166 3.48 -10.71 10.04
C ALA A 166 4.42 -11.11 11.19
N GLY A 167 4.41 -10.40 12.31
CA GLY A 167 5.28 -10.66 13.46
C GLY A 167 6.69 -10.08 13.30
N SER A 168 6.85 -9.08 12.44
CA SER A 168 8.11 -8.35 12.23
C SER A 168 9.31 -9.25 11.86
N PRO A 169 9.20 -10.10 10.82
CA PRO A 169 10.29 -10.98 10.40
C PRO A 169 11.54 -10.18 9.98
N GLU A 170 12.70 -10.86 9.95
CA GLU A 170 13.94 -10.25 9.48
C GLU A 170 13.80 -9.74 8.04
N LEU A 171 14.26 -8.51 7.81
CA LEU A 171 14.21 -7.85 6.51
C LEU A 171 15.59 -7.83 5.85
N PRO A 172 15.65 -7.75 4.51
CA PRO A 172 16.91 -7.56 3.81
C PRO A 172 17.60 -6.27 4.29
N PRO A 173 18.95 -6.21 4.22
CA PRO A 173 19.69 -5.02 4.61
C PRO A 173 19.31 -3.82 3.73
N LEU A 174 19.45 -2.62 4.28
CA LEU A 174 19.21 -1.38 3.56
C LEU A 174 20.08 -1.29 2.29
N PRO A 175 19.54 -0.75 1.19
CA PRO A 175 20.31 -0.55 -0.03
C PRO A 175 21.40 0.52 0.20
N ARG A 176 22.51 0.42 -0.56
CA ARG A 176 23.63 1.37 -0.46
C ARG A 176 23.26 2.77 -0.97
N ASP A 177 22.30 2.81 -1.87
CA ASP A 177 21.74 3.94 -2.58
C ASP A 177 20.37 4.35 -2.02
N ALA A 178 20.08 4.05 -0.74
CA ALA A 178 18.88 4.54 -0.06
C ALA A 178 18.70 6.06 -0.24
N HIS A 179 17.45 6.53 -0.32
CA HIS A 179 17.05 7.86 -0.76
C HIS A 179 17.26 8.14 -2.27
N ASP A 180 17.34 7.05 -3.04
CA ASP A 180 16.99 7.01 -4.45
C ASP A 180 15.64 6.29 -4.56
N ALA A 181 14.62 6.99 -5.06
CA ALA A 181 13.25 6.49 -5.06
C ALA A 181 13.09 5.15 -5.82
N LEU A 182 13.88 4.86 -6.86
CA LEU A 182 13.81 3.56 -7.53
C LEU A 182 14.48 2.46 -6.71
N ALA A 183 15.63 2.75 -6.10
CA ALA A 183 16.29 1.82 -5.18
C ALA A 183 15.39 1.46 -4.00
N ASP A 184 14.70 2.45 -3.42
CA ASP A 184 13.78 2.26 -2.31
C ASP A 184 12.49 1.52 -2.73
N ALA A 185 11.94 1.79 -3.91
CA ALA A 185 10.84 1.01 -4.48
C ALA A 185 11.21 -0.47 -4.70
N ARG A 186 12.42 -0.76 -5.22
CA ARG A 186 12.95 -2.14 -5.32
C ARG A 186 13.09 -2.77 -3.95
N HIS A 187 13.56 -2.01 -2.96
CA HIS A 187 13.69 -2.49 -1.60
C HIS A 187 12.32 -2.77 -0.96
N ASN A 188 11.29 -1.98 -1.27
CA ASN A 188 9.90 -2.25 -0.87
C ASN A 188 9.40 -3.60 -1.40
N LEU A 189 9.64 -3.92 -2.68
CA LEU A 189 9.33 -5.25 -3.23
C LEU A 189 10.11 -6.37 -2.50
N ASN A 190 11.40 -6.17 -2.23
CA ASN A 190 12.20 -7.18 -1.51
C ASN A 190 11.70 -7.42 -0.08
N LYS A 191 11.32 -6.36 0.66
CA LYS A 191 10.69 -6.48 1.98
C LYS A 191 9.39 -7.28 1.90
N TRP A 192 8.54 -6.99 0.91
CA TRP A 192 7.31 -7.75 0.67
C TRP A 192 7.59 -9.25 0.48
N LEU A 193 8.54 -9.59 -0.39
CA LEU A 193 8.91 -10.99 -0.66
C LEU A 193 9.40 -11.71 0.60
N SER A 194 10.21 -11.04 1.43
CA SER A 194 10.67 -11.60 2.72
C SER A 194 9.53 -11.81 3.71
N ILE A 195 8.58 -10.86 3.79
CA ILE A 195 7.41 -10.98 4.66
C ILE A 195 6.55 -12.17 4.22
N GLU A 196 6.26 -12.28 2.92
CA GLU A 196 5.44 -13.36 2.37
C GLU A 196 6.10 -14.74 2.52
N ALA A 197 7.44 -14.82 2.42
CA ALA A 197 8.18 -16.04 2.71
C ALA A 197 8.01 -16.46 4.19
N ALA A 198 8.24 -15.53 5.13
CA ALA A 198 8.10 -15.81 6.56
C ALA A 198 6.68 -16.24 6.95
N ARG A 199 5.64 -15.63 6.35
CA ARG A 199 4.24 -16.01 6.58
C ARG A 199 3.93 -17.43 6.12
N ARG A 200 4.51 -17.87 5.00
CA ARG A 200 4.33 -19.25 4.49
C ARG A 200 4.99 -20.26 5.43
N ASP A 201 6.22 -19.97 5.88
CA ASP A 201 6.94 -20.85 6.80
C ASP A 201 6.23 -20.97 8.16
N GLY A 202 5.71 -19.85 8.68
CA GLY A 202 4.92 -19.83 9.91
C GLY A 202 3.59 -20.59 9.82
N ALA A 203 2.94 -20.59 8.64
CA ALA A 203 1.71 -21.34 8.41
C ALA A 203 1.93 -22.86 8.32
N HIS A 204 3.15 -23.32 8.02
CA HIS A 204 3.51 -24.73 7.99
C HIS A 204 4.01 -25.28 9.34
N ALA A 205 4.28 -24.40 10.31
CA ALA A 205 4.78 -24.76 11.63
C ALA A 205 3.69 -24.83 12.73
N GLY A 206 2.44 -24.47 12.40
CA GLY A 206 1.30 -24.39 13.32
C GLY A 206 0.29 -25.53 13.21
#